data_AF-A0A255SGF8-F1
#
_entry.id   AF-A0A255SGF8-F1
#
_cell.length_a   1.000
_cell.length_b   1.000
_cell.length_c   1.000
_cell.angle_alpha   90.00
_cell.angle_beta   90.00
_cell.angle_gamma   90.00
#
_symmetry.space_group_name_H-M   'P 1'
#
loop_
_entity.id
_entity.type
_entity.pdbx_description
1 polymer ?
#
loop_
_entity_poly.entity_id
_entity_poly.type
_entity_poly.pdbx_seq_one_letter_code
_entity_poly.pdbx_strand_id
1 'polypeptide(L)'
;MRDDIKRLNKRIKEEILILPVRQCTKDSLEKAIFGSLSFYTYLPLDILDTTKDRECYLAKTIDLSLYAILYVASVVFTDKLFDHQMNIKSHKLFVEYNFFIKEYAVRGLQETIGSESKFWMSFDALKYKLFANSSFTNHDFNGGEEELFIKLLNKSSLIGAYISAMQIIVQEELEWDKILDALNKFHKAFQLVDDYEDLIEDAKNDQLNYYLYVG
;
A
#
# COMPACT_ATOMS: atom_id res chain seq x y z
N MET A 1 -15.25 -19.06 1.17
CA MET A 1 -14.21 -18.16 1.75
C MET A 1 -13.27 -19.01 2.58
N ARG A 2 -11.98 -19.02 2.27
CA ARG A 2 -10.95 -19.79 2.99
C ARG A 2 -10.90 -19.38 4.47
N ASP A 3 -10.51 -20.30 5.35
CA ASP A 3 -10.59 -20.07 6.80
C ASP A 3 -9.56 -19.04 7.31
N ASP A 4 -8.41 -18.94 6.67
CA ASP A 4 -7.42 -17.89 6.90
C ASP A 4 -7.91 -16.49 6.51
N ILE A 5 -8.63 -16.35 5.40
CA ILE A 5 -9.28 -15.08 5.01
C ILE A 5 -10.31 -14.68 6.08
N LYS A 6 -11.08 -15.64 6.62
CA LYS A 6 -12.00 -15.36 7.73
C LYS A 6 -11.24 -14.91 8.99
N ARG A 7 -10.11 -15.56 9.31
CA ARG A 7 -9.25 -15.18 10.45
C ARG A 7 -8.69 -13.77 10.28
N LEU A 8 -8.16 -13.44 9.10
CA LEU A 8 -7.66 -12.10 8.79
C LEU A 8 -8.77 -11.06 8.88
N ASN A 9 -9.91 -11.29 8.22
CA ASN A 9 -11.04 -10.36 8.23
C ASN A 9 -11.57 -10.12 9.65
N LYS A 10 -11.68 -11.18 10.46
CA LYS A 10 -12.08 -11.08 11.87
C LYS A 10 -11.09 -10.21 12.63
N ARG A 11 -9.79 -10.49 12.49
CA ARG A 11 -8.75 -9.74 13.20
C ARG A 11 -8.72 -8.28 12.80
N ILE A 12 -8.77 -7.96 11.51
CA ILE A 12 -8.87 -6.58 11.02
C ILE A 12 -10.02 -5.83 11.70
N LYS A 13 -11.20 -6.44 11.79
CA LYS A 13 -12.37 -5.81 12.43
C LYS A 13 -12.17 -5.58 13.93
N GLU A 14 -11.61 -6.56 14.64
CA GLU A 14 -11.31 -6.45 16.07
C GLU A 14 -10.28 -5.34 16.34
N GLU A 15 -9.26 -5.24 15.49
CA GLU A 15 -8.18 -4.26 15.60
C GLU A 15 -8.66 -2.84 15.26
N ILE A 16 -9.49 -2.67 14.23
CA ILE A 16 -10.11 -1.39 13.91
C ILE A 16 -11.01 -0.92 15.06
N LEU A 17 -11.74 -1.84 15.71
CA LEU A 17 -12.66 -1.52 16.79
C LEU A 17 -11.94 -0.91 17.99
N ILE A 18 -10.72 -1.35 18.31
CA ILE A 18 -9.95 -0.85 19.46
C ILE A 18 -9.16 0.43 19.17
N LEU A 19 -9.03 0.85 17.90
CA LEU A 19 -8.32 2.08 17.57
C LEU A 19 -8.98 3.31 18.24
N PRO A 20 -8.19 4.22 18.83
CA PRO A 20 -8.69 5.41 19.53
C PRO A 20 -9.06 6.53 18.55
N VAL A 21 -9.88 6.22 17.56
CA VAL A 21 -10.36 7.14 16.51
C VAL A 21 -11.89 7.15 16.46
N ARG A 22 -12.48 8.15 15.81
CA ARG A 22 -13.94 8.25 15.66
C ARG A 22 -14.53 7.07 14.88
N GLN A 23 -15.79 6.75 15.17
CA GLN A 23 -16.51 5.66 14.48
C GLN A 23 -16.55 5.86 12.95
N CYS A 24 -16.81 7.09 12.48
CA CYS A 24 -16.83 7.36 11.04
C CYS A 24 -15.48 7.07 10.35
N THR A 25 -14.37 7.23 11.07
CA THR A 25 -13.02 6.90 10.59
C THR A 25 -12.83 5.39 10.54
N LYS A 26 -13.33 4.66 11.54
CA LYS A 26 -13.34 3.18 11.55
C LYS A 26 -14.16 2.62 10.38
N ASP A 27 -15.35 3.16 10.16
CA ASP A 27 -16.24 2.71 9.08
C ASP A 27 -15.62 2.97 7.70
N SER A 28 -14.99 4.15 7.52
CA SER A 28 -14.29 4.50 6.29
C SER A 28 -13.07 3.61 6.04
N LEU A 29 -12.30 3.34 7.10
CA LEU A 29 -11.14 2.46 7.05
C LEU A 29 -11.54 1.02 6.71
N GLU A 30 -12.56 0.48 7.35
CA GLU A 30 -13.09 -0.85 7.06
C GLU A 30 -13.56 -0.95 5.60
N LYS A 31 -14.30 0.05 5.12
CA LYS A 31 -14.77 0.12 3.73
C LYS A 31 -13.59 0.15 2.74
N ALA A 32 -12.53 0.90 3.04
CA ALA A 32 -11.36 0.97 2.16
C ALA A 32 -10.59 -0.37 2.14
N ILE A 33 -10.34 -0.97 3.31
CA ILE A 33 -9.58 -2.22 3.45
C ILE A 33 -10.26 -3.40 2.73
N PHE A 34 -11.58 -3.50 2.84
CA PHE A 34 -12.35 -4.56 2.17
C PHE A 34 -12.87 -4.17 0.78
N GLY A 35 -12.62 -2.94 0.34
CA GLY A 35 -13.00 -2.42 -0.97
C GLY A 35 -11.78 -2.15 -1.84
N SER A 36 -11.46 -0.88 -2.03
CA SER A 36 -10.41 -0.42 -2.95
C SER A 36 -9.00 -0.91 -2.61
N LEU A 37 -8.74 -1.29 -1.35
CA LEU A 37 -7.43 -1.78 -0.93
C LEU A 37 -7.36 -3.32 -0.77
N SER A 38 -8.45 -4.03 -1.12
CA SER A 38 -8.57 -5.48 -0.90
C SER A 38 -7.43 -6.31 -1.50
N PHE A 39 -6.90 -5.91 -2.67
CA PHE A 39 -5.73 -6.55 -3.26
C PHE A 39 -4.54 -6.58 -2.28
N TYR A 40 -4.18 -5.43 -1.71
CA TYR A 40 -3.07 -5.31 -0.77
C TYR A 40 -3.37 -5.95 0.60
N THR A 41 -4.65 -6.03 0.96
CA THR A 41 -5.10 -6.73 2.18
C THR A 41 -4.77 -8.21 2.13
N TYR A 42 -4.95 -8.85 0.96
CA TYR A 42 -4.81 -10.30 0.81
C TYR A 42 -3.48 -10.74 0.20
N LEU A 43 -2.72 -9.81 -0.41
CA LEU A 43 -1.44 -10.10 -1.07
C LEU A 43 -0.47 -10.97 -0.25
N PRO A 44 -0.22 -10.74 1.06
CA PRO A 44 0.69 -11.61 1.81
C PRO A 44 0.19 -13.05 1.91
N LEU A 45 -1.13 -13.25 2.04
CA LEU A 45 -1.72 -14.60 2.06
C LEU A 45 -1.65 -15.28 0.70
N ASP A 46 -1.77 -14.51 -0.39
CA ASP A 46 -1.62 -15.04 -1.75
C ASP A 46 -0.17 -15.46 -2.03
N ILE A 47 0.81 -14.68 -1.55
CA ILE A 47 2.23 -15.07 -1.59
C ILE A 47 2.47 -16.32 -0.75
N LEU A 48 1.88 -16.38 0.45
CA LEU A 48 2.03 -17.53 1.34
C LEU A 48 1.49 -18.83 0.73
N ASP A 49 0.49 -18.77 -0.14
CA ASP A 49 -0.02 -19.98 -0.81
C ASP A 49 0.97 -20.62 -1.78
N THR A 50 2.07 -19.94 -2.10
CA THR A 50 3.16 -20.49 -2.91
C THR A 50 4.19 -21.29 -2.09
N THR A 51 4.07 -21.31 -0.76
CA THR A 51 5.04 -21.97 0.14
C THR A 51 4.66 -23.40 0.47
N LYS A 52 5.65 -24.21 0.88
CA LYS A 52 5.41 -25.62 1.25
C LYS A 52 4.90 -25.78 2.69
N ASP A 53 5.44 -25.00 3.63
CA ASP A 53 5.06 -25.03 5.05
C ASP A 53 4.24 -23.80 5.45
N ARG A 54 3.13 -23.64 4.74
CA ARG A 54 2.21 -22.52 4.91
C ARG A 54 1.74 -22.29 6.34
N GLU A 55 1.42 -23.36 7.07
CA GLU A 55 0.89 -23.25 8.43
C GLU A 55 1.93 -22.70 9.42
N CYS A 56 3.22 -22.96 9.19
CA CYS A 56 4.31 -22.39 9.98
C CYS A 56 4.32 -20.85 9.96
N TYR A 57 4.04 -20.26 8.79
CA TYR A 57 4.16 -18.81 8.58
C TYR A 57 2.82 -18.06 8.65
N LEU A 58 1.70 -18.77 8.76
CA LEU A 58 0.36 -18.20 8.64
C LEU A 58 0.09 -17.07 9.66
N ALA A 59 0.45 -17.27 10.92
CA ALA A 59 0.18 -16.29 11.98
C ALA A 59 0.88 -14.95 11.69
N LYS A 60 2.19 -14.99 11.41
CA LYS A 60 2.96 -13.78 11.06
C LYS A 60 2.49 -13.15 9.76
N THR A 61 2.04 -13.95 8.80
CA THR A 61 1.53 -13.43 7.51
C THR A 61 0.20 -12.70 7.70
N ILE A 62 -0.67 -13.18 8.61
CA ILE A 62 -1.88 -12.47 9.01
C ILE A 62 -1.53 -11.14 9.68
N ASP A 63 -0.53 -11.12 10.57
CA ASP A 63 -0.04 -9.89 11.22
C ASP A 63 0.47 -8.90 10.19
N LEU A 64 1.31 -9.36 9.25
CA LEU A 64 1.82 -8.54 8.16
C LEU A 64 0.67 -7.95 7.33
N SER A 65 -0.32 -8.77 6.96
CA SER A 65 -1.48 -8.32 6.18
C SER A 65 -2.24 -7.22 6.89
N LEU A 66 -2.51 -7.40 8.19
CA LEU A 66 -3.20 -6.42 9.03
C LEU A 66 -2.41 -5.11 9.13
N TYR A 67 -1.15 -5.16 9.56
CA TYR A 67 -0.43 -3.94 9.86
C TYR A 67 0.03 -3.21 8.59
N ALA A 68 0.37 -3.96 7.53
CA ALA A 68 0.70 -3.35 6.24
C ALA A 68 -0.52 -2.64 5.65
N ILE A 69 -1.73 -3.22 5.70
CA ILE A 69 -2.90 -2.54 5.13
C ILE A 69 -3.29 -1.29 5.91
N LEU A 70 -3.15 -1.29 7.24
CA LEU A 70 -3.36 -0.08 8.05
C LEU A 70 -2.36 1.02 7.69
N TYR A 71 -1.10 0.65 7.42
CA TYR A 71 -0.08 1.58 6.95
C TYR A 71 -0.43 2.15 5.56
N VAL A 72 -0.76 1.28 4.60
CA VAL A 72 -1.14 1.65 3.23
C VAL A 72 -2.36 2.56 3.25
N ALA A 73 -3.37 2.28 4.08
CA ALA A 73 -4.55 3.15 4.21
C ALA A 73 -4.17 4.58 4.63
N SER A 74 -3.22 4.75 5.54
CA SER A 74 -2.71 6.08 5.92
C SER A 74 -1.90 6.76 4.83
N VAL A 75 -1.15 6.00 4.03
CA VAL A 75 -0.44 6.53 2.84
C VAL A 75 -1.44 7.04 1.82
N VAL A 76 -2.41 6.22 1.42
CA VAL A 76 -3.45 6.58 0.43
C VAL A 76 -4.28 7.76 0.92
N PHE A 77 -4.65 7.80 2.21
CA PHE A 77 -5.33 8.96 2.78
C PHE A 77 -4.50 10.24 2.65
N THR A 78 -3.19 10.16 2.90
CA THR A 78 -2.29 11.30 2.85
C THR A 78 -2.11 11.81 1.41
N ASP A 79 -2.00 10.89 0.45
CA ASP A 79 -1.95 11.17 -0.98
C ASP A 79 -3.19 11.95 -1.44
N LYS A 80 -4.39 11.41 -1.18
CA LYS A 80 -5.67 12.07 -1.49
C LYS A 80 -5.88 13.44 -0.84
N LEU A 81 -5.23 13.67 0.31
CA LEU A 81 -5.27 14.97 0.96
C LEU A 81 -4.42 16.01 0.21
N PHE A 82 -3.24 15.61 -0.28
CA PHE A 82 -2.34 16.48 -1.05
C PHE A 82 -2.88 16.75 -2.45
N ASP A 83 -3.56 15.78 -3.04
CA ASP A 83 -4.17 15.87 -4.37
C ASP A 83 -5.49 16.67 -4.41
N HIS A 84 -5.86 17.31 -3.29
CA HIS A 84 -7.10 18.08 -3.15
C HIS A 84 -8.40 17.30 -3.40
N GLN A 85 -8.33 15.97 -3.49
CA GLN A 85 -9.49 15.08 -3.62
C GLN A 85 -10.33 15.01 -2.33
N MET A 86 -9.80 15.55 -1.22
CA MET A 86 -10.48 15.63 0.07
C MET A 86 -10.61 17.08 0.55
N ASN A 87 -11.81 17.44 1.05
CA ASN A 87 -12.08 18.77 1.54
C ASN A 87 -11.26 19.07 2.83
N ILE A 88 -10.46 20.16 2.80
CA ILE A 88 -9.39 20.55 3.76
C ILE A 88 -9.84 20.75 5.22
N LYS A 89 -11.15 20.68 5.53
CA LYS A 89 -11.68 20.82 6.91
C LYS A 89 -11.38 19.64 7.84
N SER A 90 -10.39 18.80 7.52
CA SER A 90 -10.19 17.47 8.10
C SER A 90 -8.91 17.31 8.96
N HIS A 91 -8.41 18.37 9.60
CA HIS A 91 -7.28 18.27 10.55
C HIS A 91 -7.41 17.09 11.53
N LYS A 92 -8.64 16.77 11.97
CA LYS A 92 -8.92 15.60 12.81
C LYS A 92 -8.71 14.25 12.08
N LEU A 93 -9.09 14.13 10.81
CA LEU A 93 -8.83 12.91 10.03
C LEU A 93 -7.34 12.74 9.77
N PHE A 94 -6.63 13.84 9.47
CA PHE A 94 -5.17 13.80 9.34
C PHE A 94 -4.50 13.25 10.59
N VAL A 95 -4.88 13.76 11.77
CA VAL A 95 -4.41 13.26 13.07
C VAL A 95 -4.75 11.78 13.26
N GLU A 96 -5.98 11.36 12.95
CA GLU A 96 -6.40 9.96 13.09
C GLU A 96 -5.60 9.01 12.20
N TYR A 97 -5.45 9.32 10.91
CA TYR A 97 -4.70 8.46 10.00
C TYR A 97 -3.20 8.46 10.27
N ASN A 98 -2.59 9.61 10.57
CA ASN A 98 -1.14 9.71 10.71
C ASN A 98 -0.59 9.44 12.12
N PHE A 99 -1.33 9.77 13.18
CA PHE A 99 -0.83 9.58 14.56
C PHE A 99 -1.45 8.38 15.27
N PHE A 100 -2.66 7.94 14.90
CA PHE A 100 -3.27 6.78 15.54
C PHE A 100 -3.16 5.53 14.68
N ILE A 101 -3.62 5.58 13.43
CA ILE A 101 -3.64 4.40 12.54
C ILE A 101 -2.22 4.02 12.10
N LYS A 102 -1.46 4.98 11.56
CA LYS A 102 -0.11 4.73 11.05
C LYS A 102 0.87 4.32 12.16
N GLU A 103 0.85 4.97 13.32
CA GLU A 103 1.73 4.59 14.44
C GLU A 103 1.37 3.21 14.98
N TYR A 104 0.07 2.88 15.04
CA TYR A 104 -0.37 1.53 15.39
C TYR A 104 0.17 0.49 14.40
N ALA A 105 0.03 0.75 13.11
CA ALA A 105 0.56 -0.09 12.04
C ALA A 105 2.08 -0.27 12.14
N VAL A 106 2.84 0.80 12.34
CA VAL A 106 4.31 0.72 12.45
C VAL A 106 4.76 -0.13 13.64
N ARG A 107 4.11 0.01 14.80
CA ARG A 107 4.40 -0.83 15.98
C ARG A 107 4.12 -2.30 15.70
N GLY A 108 2.96 -2.61 15.12
CA GLY A 108 2.64 -4.00 14.76
C GLY A 108 3.57 -4.59 13.70
N LEU A 109 3.98 -3.80 12.70
CA LEU A 109 5.00 -4.21 11.74
C LEU A 109 6.35 -4.50 12.42
N GLN A 110 6.75 -3.68 13.39
CA GLN A 110 7.97 -3.92 14.19
C GLN A 110 7.90 -5.20 15.01
N GLU A 111 6.74 -5.51 15.60
CA GLU A 111 6.53 -6.77 16.32
C GLU A 111 6.52 -7.98 15.38
N THR A 112 6.00 -7.82 14.17
CA THR A 112 5.86 -8.89 13.16
C THR A 112 7.20 -9.24 12.50
N ILE A 113 7.93 -8.21 12.05
CA ILE A 113 9.13 -8.32 11.22
C ILE A 113 10.39 -8.29 12.09
N GLY A 114 10.33 -7.66 13.26
CA GLY A 114 11.46 -7.43 14.15
C GLY A 114 12.22 -6.14 13.86
N SER A 115 13.31 -5.93 14.59
CA SER A 115 14.19 -4.76 14.48
C SER A 115 15.26 -4.89 13.39
N GLU A 116 15.03 -5.73 12.38
CA GLU A 116 16.02 -6.01 11.33
C GLU A 116 16.36 -4.74 10.55
N SER A 117 17.59 -4.25 10.70
CA SER A 117 17.96 -2.91 10.23
C SER A 117 17.87 -2.75 8.72
N LYS A 118 18.14 -3.81 7.94
CA LYS A 118 18.09 -3.73 6.47
C LYS A 118 16.67 -3.56 5.94
N PHE A 119 15.68 -4.25 6.51
CA PHE A 119 14.28 -4.04 6.17
C PHE A 119 13.88 -2.58 6.36
N TRP A 120 14.12 -2.02 7.56
CA TRP A 120 13.69 -0.65 7.88
C TRP A 120 14.41 0.39 7.03
N MET A 121 15.71 0.21 6.74
CA MET A 121 16.44 1.06 5.80
C MET A 121 15.88 0.99 4.38
N SER A 122 15.55 -0.21 3.90
CA SER A 122 14.92 -0.40 2.59
C SER A 122 13.54 0.24 2.56
N PHE A 123 12.74 0.05 3.61
CA PHE A 123 11.41 0.64 3.75
C PHE A 123 11.46 2.17 3.74
N ASP A 124 12.44 2.78 4.41
CA ASP A 124 12.69 4.22 4.34
C ASP A 124 12.99 4.68 2.91
N ALA A 125 13.90 3.98 2.21
CA ALA A 125 14.23 4.30 0.82
C ALA A 125 13.02 4.17 -0.12
N LEU A 126 12.16 3.17 0.08
CA LEU A 126 10.93 3.00 -0.70
C LEU A 126 9.93 4.12 -0.46
N LYS A 127 9.76 4.58 0.80
CA LYS A 127 8.93 5.76 1.10
C LYS A 127 9.46 7.02 0.40
N TYR A 128 10.77 7.23 0.38
CA TYR A 128 11.34 8.33 -0.39
C TYR A 128 11.01 8.22 -1.87
N LYS A 129 11.14 7.03 -2.48
CA LYS A 129 10.77 6.81 -3.89
C LYS A 129 9.30 7.07 -4.17
N LEU A 130 8.41 6.62 -3.27
CA LEU A 130 6.96 6.85 -3.36
C LEU A 130 6.63 8.33 -3.53
N PHE A 131 7.20 9.18 -2.69
CA PHE A 131 6.90 10.62 -2.67
C PHE A 131 7.87 11.47 -3.50
N ALA A 132 8.98 10.92 -4.01
CA ALA A 132 9.94 11.67 -4.83
C ALA A 132 9.33 12.20 -6.14
N ASN A 133 8.23 11.58 -6.60
CA ASN A 133 7.60 11.90 -7.87
C ASN A 133 6.25 12.60 -7.74
N SER A 134 5.77 12.87 -6.52
CA SER A 134 4.48 13.55 -6.29
C SER A 134 4.51 15.04 -6.67
N SER A 135 5.64 15.55 -7.16
CA SER A 135 5.84 16.93 -7.60
C SER A 135 5.89 17.12 -9.11
N PHE A 136 5.78 16.04 -9.91
CA PHE A 136 5.76 16.16 -11.36
C PHE A 136 4.33 16.36 -11.86
N THR A 137 4.16 17.39 -12.68
CA THR A 137 2.97 17.65 -13.49
C THR A 137 3.21 17.15 -14.92
N ASN A 138 2.17 17.04 -15.74
CA ASN A 138 2.36 16.75 -17.17
C ASN A 138 3.19 17.84 -17.86
N HIS A 139 3.07 19.09 -17.41
CA HIS A 139 3.79 20.23 -17.97
C HIS A 139 5.27 20.28 -17.59
N ASP A 140 5.65 19.80 -16.40
CA ASP A 140 7.03 19.82 -15.91
C ASP A 140 7.81 18.53 -16.24
N PHE A 141 7.13 17.52 -16.79
CA PHE A 141 7.76 16.26 -17.18
C PHE A 141 8.36 16.30 -18.60
N ASN A 142 9.70 16.29 -18.68
CA ASN A 142 10.45 16.33 -19.95
C ASN A 142 11.13 14.99 -20.30
N GLY A 143 10.58 13.86 -19.83
CA GLY A 143 11.17 12.54 -20.03
C GLY A 143 10.51 11.73 -21.15
N GLY A 144 11.15 10.63 -21.57
CA GLY A 144 10.55 9.69 -22.51
C GLY A 144 9.47 8.80 -21.87
N GLU A 145 8.78 7.99 -22.69
CA GLU A 145 7.76 7.04 -22.24
C GLU A 145 8.28 6.04 -21.18
N GLU A 146 9.51 5.55 -21.32
CA GLU A 146 10.13 4.67 -20.34
C GLU A 146 10.34 5.37 -18.99
N GLU A 147 10.78 6.62 -19.00
CA GLU A 147 10.94 7.43 -17.79
C GLU A 147 9.58 7.75 -17.15
N LEU A 148 8.55 8.00 -17.96
CA LEU A 148 7.17 8.19 -17.50
C LEU A 148 6.69 6.95 -16.75
N PHE A 149 6.85 5.77 -17.33
CA PHE A 149 6.48 4.51 -16.69
C PHE A 149 7.23 4.28 -15.39
N ILE A 150 8.54 4.51 -15.35
CA ILE A 150 9.32 4.41 -14.11
C ILE A 150 8.74 5.35 -13.05
N LYS A 151 8.37 6.57 -13.44
CA LYS A 151 7.81 7.55 -12.49
C LYS A 151 6.45 7.15 -11.96
N LEU A 152 5.56 6.73 -12.84
CA LEU A 152 4.22 6.25 -12.48
C LEU A 152 4.31 5.02 -11.58
N LEU A 153 5.25 4.10 -11.83
CA LEU A 153 5.44 2.90 -11.01
C LEU A 153 6.02 3.16 -9.63
N ASN A 154 6.75 4.26 -9.44
CA ASN A 154 7.22 4.62 -8.10
C ASN A 154 6.05 4.88 -7.13
N LYS A 155 4.85 5.25 -7.60
CA LYS A 155 3.62 5.30 -6.79
C LYS A 155 3.28 3.97 -6.11
N SER A 156 3.76 2.87 -6.67
CA SER A 156 3.56 1.50 -6.18
C SER A 156 4.80 0.93 -5.44
N SER A 157 5.84 1.73 -5.21
CA SER A 157 7.14 1.26 -4.67
C SER A 157 7.06 0.50 -3.33
N LEU A 158 6.01 0.72 -2.52
CA LEU A 158 5.82 -0.01 -1.25
C LEU A 158 5.59 -1.52 -1.41
N ILE A 159 5.32 -2.03 -2.62
CA ILE A 159 5.29 -3.48 -2.88
C ILE A 159 6.64 -4.14 -2.55
N GLY A 160 7.75 -3.43 -2.79
CA GLY A 160 9.08 -3.93 -2.42
C GLY A 160 9.18 -4.21 -0.92
N ALA A 161 8.44 -3.48 -0.09
CA ALA A 161 8.37 -3.71 1.35
C ALA A 161 7.56 -4.96 1.68
N TYR A 162 6.47 -5.24 0.95
CA TYR A 162 5.73 -6.51 1.08
C TYR A 162 6.61 -7.72 0.78
N ILE A 163 7.36 -7.68 -0.33
CA ILE A 163 8.28 -8.77 -0.68
C ILE A 163 9.38 -8.94 0.36
N SER A 164 10.01 -7.83 0.78
CA SER A 164 11.07 -7.88 1.80
C SER A 164 10.54 -8.43 3.13
N ALA A 165 9.34 -8.04 3.55
CA ALA A 165 8.72 -8.56 4.76
C ALA A 165 8.39 -10.05 4.64
N MET A 166 7.88 -10.48 3.48
CA MET A 166 7.61 -11.90 3.21
C MET A 166 8.90 -12.74 3.21
N GLN A 167 10.02 -12.23 2.70
CA GLN A 167 11.32 -12.92 2.77
C GLN A 167 11.82 -13.12 4.21
N ILE A 168 11.50 -12.20 5.12
CA ILE A 168 11.87 -12.30 6.53
C ILE A 168 10.99 -13.33 7.26
N ILE A 169 9.69 -13.35 6.93
CA ILE A 169 8.72 -14.25 7.53
C ILE A 169 8.88 -15.68 6.99
N VAL A 170 8.89 -15.81 5.67
CA VAL A 170 8.97 -17.07 4.94
C VAL A 170 10.44 -17.38 4.68
N GLN A 171 10.98 -18.27 5.50
CA GLN A 171 12.37 -18.71 5.43
C GLN A 171 12.54 -19.89 4.46
N GLU A 172 11.80 -19.87 3.36
CA GLU A 172 11.88 -20.83 2.26
C GLU A 172 12.54 -20.18 1.02
N GLU A 173 13.25 -20.99 0.24
CA GLU A 173 13.72 -20.57 -1.08
C GLU A 173 12.54 -20.52 -2.05
N LEU A 174 12.06 -19.31 -2.32
CA LEU A 174 11.08 -19.02 -3.37
C LEU A 174 11.74 -18.25 -4.50
N GLU A 175 11.09 -18.24 -5.67
CA GLU A 175 11.47 -17.42 -6.81
C GLU A 175 11.02 -15.95 -6.60
N TRP A 176 11.54 -15.30 -5.56
CA TRP A 176 11.16 -13.94 -5.13
C TRP A 176 11.22 -12.91 -6.26
N ASP A 177 12.21 -13.01 -7.14
CA ASP A 177 12.35 -12.12 -8.30
C ASP A 177 11.18 -12.27 -9.29
N LYS A 178 10.65 -13.49 -9.47
CA LYS A 178 9.49 -13.71 -10.32
C LYS A 178 8.21 -13.17 -9.70
N ILE A 179 8.07 -13.31 -8.37
CA ILE A 179 6.93 -12.73 -7.64
C ILE A 179 6.96 -11.20 -7.77
N LEU A 180 8.12 -10.58 -7.57
CA LEU A 180 8.29 -9.14 -7.71
C LEU A 180 8.02 -8.67 -9.15
N ASP A 181 8.50 -9.38 -10.17
CA ASP A 181 8.21 -9.06 -11.57
C ASP A 181 6.71 -9.18 -11.90
N ALA A 182 6.03 -10.21 -11.41
CA ALA A 182 4.60 -10.38 -11.57
C ALA A 182 3.81 -9.23 -10.94
N LEU A 183 4.18 -8.82 -9.73
CA LEU A 183 3.56 -7.66 -9.07
C LEU A 183 3.84 -6.38 -9.85
N ASN A 184 5.08 -6.12 -10.26
CA ASN A 184 5.40 -4.94 -11.07
C ASN A 184 4.54 -4.86 -12.35
N LYS A 185 4.30 -6.00 -13.02
CA LYS A 185 3.40 -6.07 -14.18
C LYS A 185 1.94 -5.81 -13.83
N PHE A 186 1.46 -6.37 -12.73
CA PHE A 186 0.10 -6.09 -12.23
C PHE A 186 -0.07 -4.59 -11.93
N HIS A 187 0.90 -3.96 -11.28
CA HIS A 187 0.84 -2.54 -10.95
C HIS A 187 0.97 -1.62 -12.16
N LYS A 188 1.75 -1.99 -13.17
CA LYS A 188 1.72 -1.32 -14.48
C LYS A 188 0.30 -1.28 -15.04
N ALA A 189 -0.37 -2.43 -15.08
CA ALA A 189 -1.73 -2.51 -15.58
C ALA A 189 -2.71 -1.71 -14.70
N PHE A 190 -2.57 -1.80 -13.37
CA PHE A 190 -3.42 -1.07 -12.43
C PHE A 190 -3.29 0.45 -12.60
N GLN A 191 -2.06 0.98 -12.69
CA GLN A 191 -1.82 2.41 -12.87
C GLN A 191 -2.39 2.93 -14.20
N LEU A 192 -2.29 2.14 -15.28
CA LEU A 192 -2.90 2.50 -16.55
C LEU A 192 -4.43 2.50 -16.53
N VAL A 193 -5.06 1.74 -15.63
CA VAL A 193 -6.52 1.80 -15.44
C VAL A 193 -6.88 3.01 -14.58
N ASP A 194 -6.16 3.22 -13.48
CA ASP A 194 -6.29 4.37 -12.58
C ASP A 194 -6.20 5.70 -13.34
N ASP A 195 -5.13 5.88 -14.14
CA ASP A 195 -4.93 7.07 -14.99
C ASP A 195 -6.07 7.26 -16.02
N TYR A 196 -6.71 6.18 -16.47
CA TYR A 196 -7.85 6.28 -17.40
C TYR A 196 -9.13 6.71 -16.68
N GLU A 197 -9.38 6.14 -15.50
CA GLU A 197 -10.57 6.45 -14.70
C GLU A 197 -10.54 7.89 -14.15
N ASP A 198 -9.35 8.38 -13.78
CA ASP A 198 -9.14 9.71 -13.18
C ASP A 198 -8.79 10.81 -14.19
N LEU A 199 -8.83 10.52 -15.50
CA LEU A 199 -8.43 11.43 -16.59
C LEU A 199 -8.95 12.88 -16.45
N ILE A 200 -10.22 13.05 -16.07
CA ILE A 200 -10.85 14.38 -15.93
C ILE A 200 -10.36 15.10 -14.66
N GLU A 201 -10.12 14.36 -13.58
CA GLU A 201 -9.65 14.90 -12.31
C GLU A 201 -8.18 15.29 -12.40
N ASP A 202 -7.36 14.41 -12.95
CA ASP A 202 -5.92 14.62 -13.16
C ASP A 202 -5.66 15.81 -14.08
N ALA A 203 -6.47 15.97 -15.14
CA ALA A 203 -6.38 17.13 -16.02
C ALA A 203 -6.71 18.45 -15.30
N LYS A 204 -7.62 18.45 -14.32
CA LYS A 204 -7.97 19.65 -13.54
C LYS A 204 -6.90 19.99 -12.51
N ASN A 205 -6.26 18.97 -11.95
CA ASN A 205 -5.28 19.09 -10.88
C ASN A 205 -3.83 19.16 -11.41
N ASP A 206 -3.64 19.15 -12.73
CA ASP A 206 -2.34 19.12 -13.41
C ASP A 206 -1.44 17.97 -12.94
N GLN A 207 -2.03 16.81 -12.70
CA GLN A 207 -1.29 15.63 -12.27
C GLN A 207 -0.64 14.91 -13.45
N LEU A 208 0.57 14.36 -13.22
CA LEU A 208 1.23 13.50 -14.18
C LEU A 208 0.40 12.23 -14.42
N ASN A 209 -0.08 12.06 -15.66
CA ASN A 209 -0.98 10.99 -16.07
C ASN A 209 -0.55 10.47 -17.44
N TYR A 210 -0.55 9.15 -17.61
CA TYR A 210 -0.08 8.50 -18.82
C TYR A 210 -0.79 8.99 -20.09
N TYR A 211 -2.12 9.04 -20.08
CA TYR A 211 -2.91 9.36 -21.28
C TYR A 211 -2.90 10.86 -21.59
N LEU A 212 -2.75 11.72 -20.58
CA LEU A 212 -2.63 13.17 -20.78
C LEU A 212 -1.25 13.57 -21.31
N TYR A 213 -0.22 12.77 -21.04
CA TYR A 213 1.14 13.03 -21.52
C TYR A 213 1.42 12.47 -22.92
N VAL A 214 0.96 11.23 -23.19
CA VAL A 214 1.25 10.52 -24.44
C VAL A 214 0.22 10.83 -25.55
N GLY A 215 -1.02 11.19 -25.17
CA GLY A 215 -2.12 11.50 -26.09
C GLY A 215 -2.04 12.87 -26.73
#